data_AF-A0A6A6X6C3-F1
#
_entry.id   AF-A0A6A6X6C3-F1
#
_cell.length_a   1.000
_cell.length_b   1.000
_cell.length_c   1.000
_cell.angle_alpha   90.00
_cell.angle_beta   90.00
_cell.angle_gamma   90.00
#
_symmetry.space_group_name_H-M   'P 1'
#
loop_
_entity.id
_entity.type
_entity.pdbx_description
1 polymer ?
#
loop_
_entity_poly.entity_id
_entity_poly.type
_entity_poly.pdbx_seq_one_letter_code
_entity_poly.pdbx_strand_id
1 'polypeptide(L)'
;MSSGQPIKIAISGGGLAGATLANALLKYPHLDMNIFESAPEFSERSAAVGIAANAQAALAEIGGVVADVIERAGGVTMTSSRLCMASGPIAMSVVFDIAAEQRGKVVHRAALLAEFGRIEGTAMIVRDLFG
;
A
#
# COMPACT_ATOMS: atom_id res chain seq x y z
N MET A 1 -32.21 10.39 -16.48
CA MET A 1 -30.99 9.97 -15.77
C MET A 1 -30.11 9.30 -16.82
N SER A 2 -29.00 9.90 -17.24
CA SER A 2 -28.21 9.31 -18.33
C SER A 2 -27.67 7.96 -17.88
N SER A 3 -28.07 6.92 -18.60
CA SER A 3 -27.54 5.56 -18.53
C SER A 3 -26.11 5.55 -19.11
N GLY A 4 -25.22 6.32 -18.49
CA GLY A 4 -23.82 6.43 -18.89
C GLY A 4 -23.14 5.09 -18.69
N GLN A 5 -22.48 4.59 -19.74
CA GLN A 5 -21.65 3.40 -19.64
C GLN A 5 -20.64 3.56 -18.49
N PRO A 6 -20.37 2.50 -17.71
CA PRO A 6 -19.41 2.58 -16.62
C PRO A 6 -18.03 3.02 -17.14
N ILE A 7 -17.32 3.81 -16.33
CA ILE A 7 -15.97 4.26 -16.65
C ILE A 7 -15.02 3.10 -16.41
N LYS A 8 -14.34 2.66 -17.47
CA LYS A 8 -13.39 1.55 -17.40
C LYS A 8 -12.01 2.05 -16.96
N ILE A 9 -11.43 1.40 -15.97
CA ILE A 9 -10.11 1.71 -15.42
C ILE A 9 -9.24 0.44 -15.49
N ALA A 10 -8.05 0.59 -16.08
CA ALA A 10 -7.01 -0.43 -16.05
C ALA A 10 -5.90 0.02 -15.09
N ILE A 11 -5.61 -0.80 -14.07
CA ILE A 11 -4.52 -0.59 -13.13
C ILE A 11 -3.40 -1.56 -13.52
N SER A 12 -2.25 -1.04 -13.95
CA SER A 12 -1.07 -1.84 -14.26
C SER A 12 -0.18 -1.96 -13.01
N GLY A 13 -0.10 -3.17 -12.47
CA GLY A 13 0.60 -3.50 -11.23
C GLY A 13 -0.34 -3.69 -10.04
N GLY A 14 -0.25 -4.86 -9.42
CA GLY A 14 -1.00 -5.28 -8.23
C GLY A 14 -0.27 -5.05 -6.91
N GLY A 15 0.87 -4.38 -6.88
CA GLY A 15 1.55 -4.05 -5.62
C GLY A 15 0.74 -3.10 -4.73
N LEU A 16 1.33 -2.70 -3.59
CA LEU A 16 0.68 -1.84 -2.58
C LEU A 16 -0.08 -0.64 -3.14
N ALA A 17 0.49 0.09 -4.11
CA ALA A 17 -0.16 1.26 -4.69
C ALA A 17 -1.41 0.90 -5.53
N GLY A 18 -1.30 -0.09 -6.42
CA GLY A 18 -2.42 -0.52 -7.28
C GLY A 18 -3.54 -1.14 -6.45
N ALA A 19 -3.18 -1.98 -5.47
CA ALA A 19 -4.12 -2.57 -4.52
C ALA A 19 -4.81 -1.51 -3.65
N THR A 20 -4.08 -0.49 -3.17
CA THR A 20 -4.67 0.63 -2.42
C THR A 20 -5.64 1.43 -3.29
N LEU A 21 -5.26 1.75 -4.53
CA LEU A 21 -6.09 2.51 -5.46
C LEU A 21 -7.38 1.75 -5.80
N ALA A 22 -7.28 0.47 -6.13
CA ALA A 22 -8.46 -0.35 -6.43
C ALA A 22 -9.45 -0.34 -5.25
N ASN A 23 -8.96 -0.57 -4.04
CA ASN A 23 -9.78 -0.55 -2.83
C ASN A 23 -10.40 0.83 -2.54
N ALA A 24 -9.64 1.92 -2.76
CA ALA A 24 -10.15 3.28 -2.62
C ALA A 24 -11.32 3.58 -3.57
N LEU A 25 -11.31 2.97 -4.74
CA LEU A 25 -12.26 3.23 -5.81
C LEU A 25 -13.50 2.30 -5.76
N LEU A 26 -13.47 1.19 -5.02
CA LEU A 26 -14.59 0.24 -4.90
C LEU A 26 -15.90 0.89 -4.41
N LYS A 27 -15.81 2.00 -3.68
CA LYS A 27 -16.97 2.77 -3.21
C LYS A 27 -17.74 3.51 -4.32
N TYR A 28 -17.24 3.52 -5.55
CA TYR A 28 -17.83 4.23 -6.68
C TYR A 28 -18.44 3.24 -7.70
N PRO A 29 -19.76 2.98 -7.67
CA PRO A 29 -20.40 1.92 -8.46
C PRO A 29 -20.43 2.18 -9.98
N HIS A 30 -20.04 3.37 -10.42
CA HIS A 30 -19.97 3.74 -11.84
C HIS A 30 -18.58 3.45 -12.46
N LEU A 31 -17.65 2.91 -11.66
CA LEU A 31 -16.31 2.52 -12.11
C LEU A 31 -16.26 1.00 -12.32
N ASP A 32 -15.74 0.59 -13.47
CA ASP A 32 -15.44 -0.80 -13.81
C ASP A 32 -13.92 -0.96 -13.87
N MET A 33 -13.35 -1.65 -12.89
CA MET A 33 -11.90 -1.67 -12.65
C MET A 33 -11.31 -3.05 -12.87
N ASN A 34 -10.16 -3.08 -13.54
CA ASN A 34 -9.37 -4.29 -13.74
C ASN A 34 -7.92 -4.03 -13.34
N ILE A 35 -7.37 -4.91 -12.50
CA ILE A 35 -5.94 -4.91 -12.12
C ILE A 35 -5.23 -5.94 -12.97
N PHE A 36 -4.14 -5.53 -13.61
CA PHE A 36 -3.24 -6.39 -14.38
C PHE A 36 -1.93 -6.52 -13.60
N GLU A 37 -1.59 -7.74 -13.19
CA GLU A 37 -0.35 -8.04 -12.49
C GLU A 37 0.39 -9.15 -13.24
N SER A 38 1.70 -8.99 -13.36
CA SER A 38 2.61 -9.94 -14.00
C SER A 38 2.87 -11.19 -13.16
N ALA A 39 2.83 -11.07 -11.83
CA ALA A 39 2.99 -12.19 -10.92
C ALA A 39 1.70 -13.05 -10.86
N PRO A 40 1.83 -14.39 -10.77
CA PRO A 40 0.67 -15.28 -10.69
C PRO A 40 -0.11 -15.15 -9.37
N GLU A 41 0.50 -14.52 -8.36
CA GLU A 41 -0.08 -14.26 -7.06
C GLU A 41 0.47 -12.94 -6.52
N PHE A 42 -0.27 -12.31 -5.60
CA PHE A 42 0.24 -11.18 -4.82
C PHE A 42 1.34 -11.68 -3.87
N SER A 43 2.57 -11.73 -4.38
CA SER A 43 3.75 -12.17 -3.66
C SER A 43 4.78 -11.06 -3.67
N GLU A 44 5.12 -10.58 -2.48
CA GLU A 44 6.16 -9.60 -2.30
C GLU A 44 7.28 -10.19 -1.44
N ARG A 45 8.49 -10.20 -2.00
CA ARG A 45 9.67 -10.74 -1.30
C ARG A 45 10.04 -9.86 -0.09
N SER A 46 9.74 -10.37 1.10
CA SER A 46 10.45 -10.25 2.39
C SER A 46 11.23 -8.95 2.66
N ALA A 47 10.56 -7.80 2.60
CA ALA A 47 11.03 -6.60 3.27
C ALA A 47 9.89 -6.01 4.08
N ALA A 48 10.19 -5.45 5.25
CA ALA A 48 9.24 -4.58 5.93
C ALA A 48 9.18 -3.23 5.20
N VAL A 49 8.04 -2.57 5.23
CA VAL A 49 7.85 -1.22 4.71
C VAL A 49 7.56 -0.26 5.85
N GLY A 50 8.24 0.89 5.85
CA GLY A 50 7.95 2.00 6.73
C GLY A 50 6.85 2.88 6.14
N ILE A 51 5.78 3.10 6.89
CA ILE A 51 4.67 3.99 6.55
C ILE A 51 4.78 5.25 7.41
N ALA A 52 5.12 6.36 6.76
CA ALA A 52 5.20 7.66 7.41
C ALA A 52 3.81 8.17 7.89
N ALA A 53 3.80 9.10 8.84
CA ALA A 53 2.57 9.61 9.44
C ALA A 53 1.60 10.23 8.41
N ASN A 54 2.13 10.89 7.38
CA ASN A 54 1.31 11.44 6.30
C ASN A 54 0.65 10.35 5.44
N ALA A 55 1.33 9.22 5.21
CA ALA A 55 0.75 8.10 4.49
C ALA A 55 -0.34 7.39 5.32
N GLN A 56 -0.15 7.29 6.64
CA GLN A 56 -1.20 6.83 7.56
C GLN A 56 -2.44 7.75 7.51
N ALA A 57 -2.21 9.07 7.56
CA ALA A 57 -3.30 10.04 7.43
C ALA A 57 -4.01 9.93 6.08
N ALA A 58 -3.27 9.77 4.98
CA ALA A 58 -3.86 9.58 3.66
C ALA A 58 -4.74 8.32 3.57
N LEU A 59 -4.34 7.21 4.19
CA LEU A 59 -5.16 5.99 4.25
C LEU A 59 -6.43 6.20 5.06
N ALA A 60 -6.36 6.93 6.18
CA ALA A 60 -7.53 7.32 6.97
C ALA A 60 -8.50 8.20 6.17
N GLU A 61 -7.99 9.16 5.40
CA GLU A 61 -8.79 10.04 4.53
C GLU A 61 -9.43 9.30 3.35
N ILE A 62 -8.73 8.32 2.75
CA ILE A 62 -9.34 7.44 1.75
C ILE A 62 -10.53 6.69 2.36
N GLY A 63 -10.37 6.25 3.61
CA GLY A 63 -11.42 5.69 4.44
C GLY A 63 -11.86 4.29 4.02
N GLY A 64 -12.99 3.86 4.58
CA GLY A 64 -13.59 2.56 4.29
C GLY A 64 -12.66 1.40 4.65
N VAL A 65 -12.49 0.46 3.72
CA VAL A 65 -11.75 -0.78 3.95
C VAL A 65 -10.24 -0.56 4.16
N VAL A 66 -9.67 0.56 3.72
CA VAL A 66 -8.21 0.79 3.81
C VAL A 66 -7.79 1.61 5.03
N ALA A 67 -8.73 2.17 5.80
CA ALA A 67 -8.41 3.09 6.91
C ALA A 67 -7.50 2.44 7.97
N ASP A 68 -7.85 1.23 8.40
CA ASP A 68 -7.13 0.50 9.46
C ASP A 68 -6.30 -0.68 8.89
N VAL A 69 -5.92 -0.60 7.62
CA VAL A 69 -5.26 -1.73 6.93
C VAL A 69 -3.87 -2.04 7.50
N ILE A 70 -3.18 -1.02 8.01
CA ILE A 70 -1.84 -1.17 8.60
C ILE A 70 -1.91 -1.96 9.90
N GLU A 71 -2.92 -1.68 10.71
CA GLU A 71 -3.19 -2.32 12.00
C GLU A 71 -3.55 -3.79 11.80
N ARG A 72 -4.45 -4.07 10.85
CA ARG A 72 -4.84 -5.45 10.52
C ARG A 72 -3.67 -6.27 9.97
N ALA A 73 -2.79 -5.63 9.21
CA ALA A 73 -1.57 -6.24 8.71
C ALA A 73 -0.48 -6.46 9.78
N GLY A 74 -0.73 -6.08 11.05
CA GLY A 74 0.22 -6.24 12.16
C GLY A 74 1.28 -5.14 12.19
N GLY A 75 0.97 -3.94 11.71
CA GLY A 75 1.88 -2.80 11.73
C GLY A 75 2.29 -2.39 13.15
N VAL A 76 3.60 -2.21 13.33
CA VAL A 76 4.22 -1.86 14.61
C VAL A 76 4.59 -0.39 14.61
N THR A 77 4.22 0.33 15.67
CA THR A 77 4.61 1.73 15.85
C THR A 77 6.12 1.86 16.03
N MET A 78 6.72 2.73 15.23
CA MET A 78 8.14 3.06 15.33
C MET A 78 8.31 4.23 16.31
N THR A 79 8.79 3.94 17.52
CA THR A 79 8.95 4.95 18.58
C THR A 79 10.12 5.89 18.33
N SER A 80 11.18 5.38 17.68
CA SER A 80 12.32 6.16 17.23
C SER A 80 12.97 5.47 16.03
N SER A 81 13.68 6.25 15.24
CA SER A 81 14.54 5.72 14.17
C SER A 81 15.76 6.61 14.04
N ARG A 82 16.94 6.01 14.08
CA ARG A 82 18.21 6.69 13.83
C ARG A 82 18.86 6.13 12.60
N LEU A 83 19.21 7.00 11.68
CA LEU A 83 20.07 6.67 10.55
C LEU A 83 21.50 7.04 10.92
N CYS A 84 22.40 6.07 10.87
CA CYS A 84 23.82 6.28 11.11
C CYS A 84 24.60 6.05 9.81
N MET A 85 25.65 6.83 9.59
CA MET A 85 26.57 6.54 8.48
C MET A 85 27.50 5.39 8.84
N ALA A 86 27.49 4.34 8.03
CA ALA A 86 28.34 3.17 8.26
C ALA A 86 29.82 3.44 7.94
N SER A 87 30.10 4.28 6.94
CA SER A 87 31.45 4.52 6.43
C SER A 87 31.60 5.92 5.83
N GLY A 88 32.84 6.39 5.67
CA GLY A 88 33.18 7.71 5.13
C GLY A 88 33.65 8.70 6.20
N PRO A 89 33.86 9.98 5.85
CA PRO A 89 34.44 10.98 6.76
C PRO A 89 33.64 11.22 8.04
N ILE A 90 32.34 10.89 8.02
CA ILE A 90 31.42 11.00 9.17
C ILE A 90 30.91 9.64 9.64
N ALA A 91 31.67 8.56 9.43
CA ALA A 91 31.29 7.22 9.88
C ALA A 91 30.93 7.19 11.37
N MET A 92 29.99 6.32 11.72
CA MET A 92 29.39 6.15 13.05
C MET A 92 28.61 7.36 13.59
N SER A 93 28.50 8.46 12.83
CA SER A 93 27.64 9.57 13.22
C SER A 93 26.17 9.30 12.89
N VAL A 94 25.27 9.84 13.73
CA VAL A 94 23.83 9.91 13.46
C VAL A 94 23.61 11.03 12.45
N VAL A 95 23.08 10.70 11.28
CA VAL A 95 22.72 11.68 10.23
C VAL A 95 21.26 12.07 10.26
N PHE A 96 20.41 11.25 10.87
CA PHE A 96 18.99 11.53 11.02
C PHE A 96 18.48 10.88 12.30
N ASP A 97 17.73 11.64 13.11
CA ASP A 97 17.05 11.14 14.30
C ASP A 97 15.57 11.52 14.18
N ILE A 98 14.73 10.52 13.92
CA ILE A 98 13.28 10.68 13.91
C ILE A 98 12.82 10.67 15.37
N ALA A 99 12.54 11.86 15.88
CA ALA A 99 11.93 12.05 17.19
C ALA A 99 10.55 11.38 17.26
N ALA A 100 10.15 10.99 18.47
CA ALA A 100 8.92 10.23 18.75
C ALA A 100 7.60 10.91 18.34
N GLU A 101 7.66 12.19 17.93
CA GLU A 101 6.51 12.99 17.46
C GLU A 101 6.08 12.61 16.04
N GLN A 102 6.99 12.05 15.22
CA GLN A 102 6.68 11.54 13.88
C GLN A 102 6.55 10.01 13.90
N ARG A 103 5.42 9.53 14.45
CA ARG A 103 5.15 8.09 14.64
C ARG A 103 4.84 7.38 13.31
N GLY A 104 5.90 7.01 12.59
CA GLY A 104 5.79 6.04 11.50
C GLY A 104 5.36 4.66 12.03
N LYS A 105 4.88 3.81 11.13
CA LYS A 105 4.63 2.39 11.40
C LYS A 105 5.49 1.54 10.48
N VAL A 106 5.92 0.38 10.95
CA VAL A 106 6.62 -0.61 10.13
C VAL A 106 5.74 -1.85 10.04
N VAL A 107 5.56 -2.37 8.83
CA VAL A 107 4.69 -3.52 8.58
C VAL A 107 5.33 -4.47 7.57
N HIS A 108 5.07 -5.76 7.72
CA HIS A 108 5.53 -6.74 6.74
C HIS A 108 4.80 -6.50 5.41
N ARG A 109 5.54 -6.21 4.34
CA ARG A 109 4.98 -5.74 3.06
C ARG A 109 3.97 -6.73 2.46
N ALA A 110 4.26 -8.03 2.52
CA ALA A 110 3.33 -9.06 2.04
C ALA A 110 2.08 -9.20 2.92
N ALA A 111 2.19 -8.95 4.23
CA ALA A 111 1.02 -8.98 5.11
C ALA A 111 0.10 -7.80 4.82
N LEU A 112 0.69 -6.62 4.59
CA LEU A 112 -0.04 -5.42 4.17
C LEU A 112 -0.73 -5.64 2.82
N LEU A 113 -0.05 -6.24 1.85
CA LEU A 113 -0.64 -6.54 0.55
C LEU A 113 -1.78 -7.57 0.65
N ALA A 114 -1.62 -8.60 1.48
CA ALA A 114 -2.66 -9.61 1.71
C ALA A 114 -3.95 -9.01 2.28
N GLU A 115 -3.85 -8.00 3.15
CA GLU A 115 -5.03 -7.28 3.65
C GLU A 115 -5.81 -6.57 2.53
N PHE A 116 -5.13 -6.03 1.52
CA PHE A 116 -5.79 -5.42 0.37
C PHE A 116 -6.45 -6.45 -0.57
N GLY A 117 -5.92 -7.67 -0.64
CA GLY A 117 -6.42 -8.75 -1.49
C GLY A 117 -7.64 -9.49 -0.94
N ARG A 118 -7.98 -9.32 0.34
CA ARG A 118 -9.13 -9.99 1.00
C ARG A 118 -10.48 -9.33 0.73
N ILE A 119 -10.52 -8.24 -0.02
CA ILE A 119 -11.72 -7.41 -0.15
C ILE A 119 -12.51 -7.87 -1.38
N GLU A 120 -13.65 -8.53 -1.13
CA GLU A 120 -14.55 -9.05 -2.16
C GLU A 120 -15.09 -7.93 -3.05
N GLY A 121 -15.10 -8.16 -4.37
CA GLY A 121 -15.64 -7.21 -5.36
C GLY A 121 -14.65 -6.77 -6.45
N THR A 122 -13.36 -7.07 -6.30
CA THR A 122 -12.38 -6.86 -7.38
C THR A 122 -12.25 -8.15 -8.18
N ALA A 123 -12.80 -8.20 -9.39
CA ALA A 123 -12.47 -9.25 -10.34
C ALA A 123 -11.01 -9.04 -10.78
N MET A 124 -10.08 -9.72 -10.12
CA MET A 124 -8.67 -9.71 -10.52
C MET A 124 -8.55 -10.50 -11.82
N ILE A 125 -8.30 -9.80 -12.92
CA ILE A 125 -7.98 -10.42 -14.19
C ILE A 125 -6.45 -10.48 -14.27
N VAL A 126 -5.88 -11.58 -13.75
CA VAL A 126 -4.51 -11.96 -14.11
C VAL A 126 -4.54 -12.37 -15.59
N ARG A 127 -4.25 -11.42 -16.47
CA ARG A 127 -3.98 -11.68 -17.88
C ARG A 127 -2.54 -11.32 -18.12
N ASP A 128 -1.79 -12.26 -18.67
CA ASP A 128 -0.52 -11.94 -19.32
C ASP A 128 -0.80 -10.81 -20.31
N LEU A 129 -0.18 -9.64 -20.09
CA LEU A 129 -0.28 -8.50 -21.02
C LEU A 129 0.37 -8.82 -22.39
N PHE A 130 0.98 -10.00 -22.53
CA PHE A 130 1.77 -10.45 -23.67
C PHE A 130 1.49 -11.90 -24.12
N GLY A 131 0.33 -12.48 -23.77
CA GLY A 131 -0.08 -13.82 -24.19
C GLY A 131 -1.21 -13.82 -25.20
#